data_AF-A0A544VWJ8-F1
#
_entry.id   AF-A0A544VWJ8-F1
#
_cell.length_a   1.000
_cell.length_b   1.000
_cell.length_c   1.000
_cell.angle_alpha   90.00
_cell.angle_beta   90.00
_cell.angle_gamma   90.00
#
_symmetry.space_group_name_H-M   'P 1'
#
loop_
_entity.id
_entity.type
_entity.pdbx_description
1 polymer ?
#
loop_
_entity_poly.entity_id
_entity_poly.type
_entity_poly.pdbx_seq_one_letter_code
_entity_poly.pdbx_strand_id
1 'polypeptide(L)' 'PPPPPPPSETVIQPTIELGPGITIPFGPPTTIQLPPPGAPPPPGDPAATPTITAPPPPP' A
#
# COMPACT_ATOMS: atom_id res chain seq x y z
N PRO A 1 20.23 12.47 20.95
CA PRO A 1 18.76 12.40 21.09
C PRO A 1 18.23 11.33 20.11
N PRO A 2 17.19 10.55 20.46
CA PRO A 2 16.59 9.64 19.50
C PRO A 2 15.88 10.42 18.38
N PRO A 3 15.79 9.85 17.16
CA PRO A 3 15.07 10.49 16.05
C PRO A 3 13.55 10.56 16.35
N PRO A 4 12.83 11.58 15.83
CA PRO A 4 11.39 11.68 16.00
C PRO A 4 10.66 10.53 15.29
N PRO A 5 9.49 10.11 15.80
CA PRO A 5 8.66 9.12 15.12
C PRO A 5 8.22 9.62 13.74
N PRO A 6 7.96 8.71 12.78
CA PRO A 6 7.50 9.08 11.46
C PRO A 6 6.13 9.78 11.51
N PRO A 7 5.83 10.66 10.54
CA PRO A 7 4.52 11.30 10.45
C PRO A 7 3.43 10.24 10.25
N SER A 8 2.33 10.37 11.01
CA SER A 8 1.14 9.57 10.79
C SER A 8 0.39 10.11 9.56
N GLU A 9 0.25 9.29 8.52
CA GLU A 9 -0.58 9.61 7.36
C GLU A 9 -1.98 9.05 7.59
N THR A 10 -3.01 9.90 7.39
CA THR A 10 -4.39 9.42 7.33
C THR A 10 -4.65 8.98 5.89
N VAL A 11 -4.75 7.67 5.66
CA VAL A 11 -5.13 7.15 4.35
C VAL A 11 -6.59 7.50 4.09
N ILE A 12 -6.84 8.23 2.99
CA ILE A 12 -8.20 8.48 2.54
C ILE A 12 -8.78 7.15 2.08
N GLN A 13 -9.87 6.72 2.72
CA GLN A 13 -10.50 5.45 2.42
C GLN A 13 -10.99 5.43 0.96
N PRO A 14 -10.89 4.27 0.27
CA PRO A 14 -11.54 4.11 -1.01
C PRO A 14 -13.05 4.36 -0.85
N THR A 15 -13.60 5.24 -1.68
CA THR A 15 -15.03 5.56 -1.70
C THR A 15 -15.72 4.85 -2.84
N ILE A 16 -16.91 4.30 -2.59
CA ILE A 16 -17.78 3.77 -3.64
C ILE A 16 -18.75 4.89 -4.05
N GLU A 17 -18.79 5.24 -5.34
CA GLU A 17 -19.81 6.12 -5.89
C GLU A 17 -21.06 5.29 -6.23
N LEU A 18 -22.20 5.63 -5.61
CA LEU A 18 -23.48 4.92 -5.83
C LEU A 18 -24.42 5.67 -6.79
N GLY A 19 -24.03 6.89 -7.18
CA GLY A 19 -24.79 7.81 -8.02
C GLY A 19 -24.26 9.23 -7.84
N PRO A 20 -24.76 10.22 -8.61
CA PRO A 20 -24.24 11.58 -8.59
C PRO A 20 -24.24 12.17 -7.17
N GLY A 21 -23.06 12.41 -6.61
CA GLY A 21 -22.88 13.03 -5.29
C GLY A 21 -23.06 12.11 -4.08
N ILE A 22 -23.20 10.79 -4.26
CA ILE A 22 -23.30 9.82 -3.15
C ILE A 22 -22.03 8.96 -3.10
N THR A 23 -21.17 9.25 -2.14
CA THR A 23 -19.96 8.47 -1.85
C THR A 23 -20.07 7.83 -0.47
N ILE A 24 -19.76 6.53 -0.39
CA ILE A 24 -19.69 5.82 0.89
C ILE A 24 -18.25 5.35 1.10
N PRO A 25 -17.61 5.67 2.24
CA PRO A 25 -16.29 5.14 2.56
C PRO A 25 -16.41 3.62 2.74
N PHE A 26 -15.57 2.87 2.03
CA PHE A 26 -15.53 1.43 2.16
C PHE A 26 -14.61 1.05 3.34
N GLY A 27 -15.24 0.66 4.45
CA GLY A 27 -14.56 0.14 5.65
C GLY A 27 -14.16 1.21 6.69
N PRO A 28 -13.70 0.77 7.88
CA PRO A 28 -13.18 1.67 8.91
C PRO A 28 -11.88 2.36 8.44
N PRO A 29 -11.55 3.56 8.95
CA PRO A 29 -10.29 4.23 8.64
C PRO A 29 -9.09 3.30 8.89
N THR A 30 -8.28 3.07 7.86
CA THR A 30 -7.07 2.25 7.96
C THR A 30 -5.86 3.16 8.10
N THR A 31 -5.19 3.11 9.24
CA THR A 31 -3.89 3.78 9.42
C THR A 31 -2.80 2.87 8.86
N ILE A 32 -2.10 3.32 7.81
CA ILE A 32 -0.91 2.63 7.31
C ILE A 32 0.31 3.22 8.02
N GLN A 33 0.90 2.44 8.92
CA GLN A 33 2.20 2.79 9.45
C GLN A 33 3.25 2.36 8.43
N LEU A 34 3.82 3.33 7.71
CA LEU A 34 4.95 3.05 6.83
C LEU A 34 6.13 2.54 7.69
N PRO A 35 6.69 1.36 7.37
CA PRO A 35 7.88 0.91 8.05
C PRO A 35 9.04 1.87 7.75
N PRO A 36 10.00 2.03 8.67
CA PRO A 36 11.13 2.92 8.46
C PRO A 36 11.89 2.56 7.17
N PRO A 37 12.48 3.55 6.46
CA PRO A 37 13.27 3.28 5.27
C PRO A 37 14.35 2.22 5.54
N GLY A 38 14.33 1.12 4.77
CA GLY A 38 15.24 -0.01 4.95
C GLY A 38 14.74 -1.15 5.85
N ALA A 39 13.50 -1.09 6.34
CA ALA A 39 12.89 -2.24 7.00
C ALA A 39 12.76 -3.43 6.02
N PRO A 40 13.07 -4.66 6.45
CA PRO A 40 12.86 -5.84 5.63
C PRO A 40 11.35 -5.99 5.28
N PRO A 41 11.02 -6.46 4.07
CA PRO A 41 9.62 -6.68 3.70
C PRO A 41 8.97 -7.72 4.62
N PRO A 42 7.65 -7.62 4.86
CA PRO A 42 6.94 -8.59 5.69
C PRO A 42 7.05 -10.01 5.07
N PRO A 43 7.16 -11.08 5.89
CA PRO A 43 7.19 -12.45 5.37
C PRO A 43 5.96 -12.76 4.53
N GLY A 44 6.17 -13.12 3.26
CA GLY A 44 5.09 -13.47 2.33
C GLY A 44 4.63 -12.34 1.40
N ASP A 45 5.30 -11.19 1.37
CA ASP A 45 5.03 -10.12 0.40
C ASP A 45 5.26 -10.62 -1.05
N PRO A 46 4.20 -10.73 -1.88
CA PRO A 46 4.34 -11.14 -3.29
C PRO A 46 5.19 -10.17 -4.11
N ALA A 47 5.29 -8.90 -3.71
CA ALA A 47 6.11 -7.89 -4.37
C ALA A 47 7.61 -8.04 -4.06
N ALA A 48 7.98 -8.81 -3.04
CA ALA A 48 9.38 -9.08 -2.69
C ALA A 48 10.01 -10.20 -3.53
N THR A 49 9.23 -10.91 -4.34
CA THR A 49 9.77 -11.89 -5.30
C THR A 49 10.12 -11.13 -6.59
N PRO A 50 11.39 -11.04 -7.01
CA PRO A 50 11.71 -10.51 -8.33
C PRO A 50 11.13 -11.46 -9.38
N THR A 51 10.00 -11.12 -10.00
CA THR A 51 9.49 -11.82 -11.17
C THR A 51 10.43 -11.53 -12.34
N ILE A 52 11.42 -12.41 -12.55
CA ILE A 52 12.18 -12.46 -13.79
C ILE A 52 11.21 -12.92 -14.88
N THR A 53 10.60 -11.97 -15.58
CA THR A 53 9.80 -12.27 -16.77
C THR A 53 10.78 -12.56 -17.90
N ALA A 54 11.00 -13.83 -18.23
CA ALA A 54 11.78 -14.19 -19.42
C ALA A 54 11.03 -13.71 -20.68
N PRO A 55 11.72 -13.12 -21.68
CA PRO A 55 11.08 -12.72 -22.93
C PRO A 55 10.50 -13.96 -23.66
N PRO A 56 9.38 -13.82 -24.40
CA PRO A 56 8.82 -14.92 -25.17
C PRO A 56 9.82 -15.41 -26.24
N PRO A 57 9.81 -16.71 -26.61
CA PRO A 57 10.69 -17.23 -27.65
C PRO A 57 10.38 -16.60 -29.01
N PRO A 58 11.38 -16.41 -29.89
CA PRO A 58 11.15 -15.90 -31.25
C PRO A 58 10.35 -16.88 -32.11
N PRO A 59 9.64 -16.38 -33.15
CA PRO A 59 8.79 -17.18 -34.04
C PRO A 59 9.56 -18.17 -34.93
#